data_AF-A0A157L5E7-F1
#
_entry.id   AF-A0A157L5E7-F1
#
_cell.length_a   1.000
_cell.length_b   1.000
_cell.length_c   1.000
_cell.angle_alpha   90.00
_cell.angle_beta   90.00
_cell.angle_gamma   90.00
#
_symmetry.space_group_name_H-M   'P 1'
#
loop_
_entity.id
_entity.type
_entity.pdbx_description
1 polymer ?
#
loop_
_entity_poly.entity_id
_entity_poly.type
_entity_poly.pdbx_seq_one_letter_code
_entity_poly.pdbx_strand_id
1 'polypeptide(L)'
;MARSLSDENARLRALLDTQQHTIRQMAEYNRLLSRRVAAYASEINRLKALVAKLQRMQFGKSSEKLREKTQRQVREAEERINALQEEMAEVLGEQHDPVLPQPLRQSSARKPLPASLPRETRTLSPDETACPACGGELSALGCDVSEQLELISSAFKVIETRRPKLACCRCDHIVQAPMPSKPIERSYAGPGLLAHIVTAKFAEHTPHYRQSEIYSRQGVELSRATQGRSSRRRCGSRTRRTVRAFIHSSISPGTAVSCRRTRTGATTPCTKTAALRKRPA
;
A
#
# COMPACT_ATOMS: atom_id res chain seq x y z
N MET A 1 62.40 -25.10 -29.26
CA MET A 1 61.33 -24.81 -28.27
C MET A 1 60.76 -23.39 -28.40
N ALA A 2 61.56 -22.33 -28.52
CA ALA A 2 61.05 -20.94 -28.58
C ALA A 2 60.07 -20.61 -29.73
N ARG A 3 60.26 -21.18 -30.94
CA ARG A 3 59.34 -20.98 -32.08
C ARG A 3 57.94 -21.59 -31.84
N SER A 4 57.88 -22.81 -31.27
CA SER A 4 56.62 -23.50 -30.94
C SER A 4 55.73 -22.71 -29.98
N LEU A 5 56.33 -22.12 -28.94
CA LEU A 5 55.60 -21.29 -27.97
C LEU A 5 55.15 -19.96 -28.58
N SER A 6 55.91 -19.40 -29.52
CA SER A 6 55.49 -18.19 -30.25
C SER A 6 54.29 -18.47 -31.14
N ASP A 7 54.27 -19.61 -31.83
CA ASP A 7 53.18 -20.03 -32.71
C ASP A 7 51.90 -20.36 -31.92
N GLU A 8 52.01 -21.01 -30.76
CA GLU A 8 50.90 -21.24 -29.84
C GLU A 8 50.33 -19.93 -29.26
N ASN A 9 51.19 -18.99 -28.87
CA ASN A 9 50.76 -17.67 -28.41
C ASN A 9 50.06 -16.89 -29.53
N ALA A 10 50.51 -17.00 -30.78
CA ALA A 10 49.84 -16.39 -31.93
C ALA A 10 48.44 -16.99 -32.15
N ARG A 11 48.29 -18.32 -32.03
CA ARG A 11 46.98 -19.00 -32.13
C ARG A 11 46.03 -18.60 -31.02
N LEU A 12 46.50 -18.52 -29.77
CA LEU A 12 45.68 -18.10 -28.64
C LEU A 12 45.22 -16.64 -28.76
N ARG A 13 46.09 -15.75 -29.24
CA ARG A 13 45.72 -14.35 -29.52
C ARG A 13 44.65 -14.26 -30.61
N ALA A 14 44.82 -14.99 -31.71
CA ALA A 14 43.81 -15.05 -32.77
C ALA A 14 42.46 -15.57 -32.26
N LEU A 15 42.44 -16.59 -31.39
CA LEU A 15 41.22 -17.10 -30.78
C LEU A 15 40.55 -16.05 -29.87
N LEU A 16 41.33 -15.36 -29.03
CA LEU A 16 40.81 -14.28 -28.19
C LEU A 16 40.24 -13.13 -29.02
N ASP A 17 40.88 -12.77 -30.13
CA ASP A 17 40.39 -11.73 -31.04
C ASP A 17 39.05 -12.15 -31.69
N THR A 18 38.91 -13.41 -32.11
CA THR A 18 37.63 -13.93 -32.62
C THR A 18 36.54 -13.93 -31.55
N GLN A 19 36.84 -14.34 -30.31
CA GLN A 19 35.89 -14.29 -29.20
C GLN A 19 35.47 -12.86 -28.87
N GLN A 20 36.43 -11.92 -28.84
CA GLN A 20 36.14 -10.51 -28.62
C GLN A 20 35.27 -9.93 -29.74
N HIS A 21 35.51 -10.33 -30.99
CA HIS A 21 34.67 -9.92 -32.11
C HIS A 21 33.22 -10.40 -31.95
N THR A 22 33.03 -11.69 -31.61
CA THR A 22 31.70 -12.27 -31.34
C THR A 22 31.00 -11.55 -30.18
N ILE A 23 31.72 -11.26 -29.09
CA ILE A 23 31.17 -10.53 -27.93
C ILE A 23 30.71 -9.13 -28.35
N ARG A 24 31.49 -8.42 -29.20
CA ARG A 24 31.09 -7.10 -29.71
C ARG A 24 29.84 -7.19 -30.58
N GLN A 25 29.75 -8.19 -31.46
CA GLN A 25 28.55 -8.42 -32.30
C GLN A 25 27.31 -8.71 -31.45
N MET A 26 27.43 -9.58 -30.44
CA MET A 26 26.34 -9.88 -29.50
C MET A 26 25.94 -8.65 -28.67
N ALA A 27 26.90 -7.83 -28.24
CA ALA A 27 26.62 -6.60 -27.50
C ALA A 27 25.84 -5.58 -28.35
N GLU A 28 26.19 -5.42 -29.63
CA GLU A 28 25.43 -4.57 -30.56
C GLU A 28 24.03 -5.12 -30.81
N TYR A 29 23.88 -6.44 -31.00
CA TYR A 29 22.58 -7.08 -31.12
C TYR A 29 21.70 -6.85 -29.87
N ASN A 30 22.25 -7.05 -28.68
CA ASN A 30 21.56 -6.81 -27.41
C ASN A 30 21.16 -5.35 -27.23
N ARG A 31 21.98 -4.40 -27.70
CA ARG A 31 21.63 -2.96 -27.70
C ARG A 31 20.43 -2.68 -28.60
N LEU A 32 20.40 -3.25 -29.81
CA LEU A 32 19.28 -3.08 -30.74
C LEU A 32 17.99 -3.71 -30.19
N LEU A 33 18.08 -4.91 -29.63
CA LEU A 33 16.95 -5.60 -29.01
C LEU A 33 16.40 -4.80 -27.82
N SER A 34 17.28 -4.32 -26.94
CA SER A 34 16.90 -3.49 -25.78
C SER A 34 16.17 -2.21 -26.20
N ARG A 35 16.62 -1.55 -27.29
CA ARG A 35 15.92 -0.37 -27.84
C ARG A 35 14.52 -0.72 -28.33
N ARG A 36 14.36 -1.85 -29.01
CA ARG A 36 13.06 -2.31 -29.52
C ARG A 36 12.09 -2.66 -28.38
N VAL A 37 12.57 -3.37 -27.36
CA VAL A 37 11.79 -3.67 -26.13
C VAL A 37 11.36 -2.38 -25.42
N ALA A 38 12.27 -1.41 -25.29
CA ALA A 38 11.94 -0.13 -24.66
C ALA A 38 10.85 0.62 -25.44
N ALA A 39 10.88 0.59 -26.78
CA ALA A 39 9.85 1.20 -27.62
C ALA A 39 8.48 0.53 -27.40
N TYR A 40 8.41 -0.81 -27.44
CA TYR A 40 7.17 -1.54 -27.17
C TYR A 40 6.63 -1.29 -25.75
N ALA A 41 7.50 -1.32 -24.74
CA ALA A 41 7.11 -1.04 -23.37
C ALA A 41 6.52 0.37 -23.20
N SER A 42 7.09 1.37 -23.88
CA SER A 42 6.58 2.75 -23.86
C SER A 42 5.18 2.85 -24.49
N GLU A 43 4.94 2.13 -25.58
CA GLU A 43 3.67 2.13 -26.30
C GLU A 43 2.58 1.39 -25.52
N ILE A 44 2.90 0.24 -24.93
CA ILE A 44 2.00 -0.50 -24.05
C ILE A 44 1.58 0.37 -22.85
N ASN A 45 2.53 1.10 -22.24
CA ASN A 45 2.23 2.00 -21.13
C ASN A 45 1.31 3.16 -21.56
N ARG A 46 1.52 3.73 -22.75
CA ARG A 46 0.67 4.77 -23.31
C ARG A 46 -0.76 4.27 -23.52
N LEU A 47 -0.92 3.10 -24.14
CA LEU A 47 -2.23 2.49 -24.39
C LEU A 47 -2.96 2.12 -23.08
N LYS A 48 -2.25 1.53 -22.11
CA LYS A 48 -2.82 1.24 -20.77
C LYS A 48 -3.31 2.50 -20.06
N ALA A 49 -2.56 3.60 -20.14
CA ALA A 49 -2.98 4.88 -19.58
C ALA A 49 -4.23 5.44 -20.27
N LEU A 50 -4.35 5.27 -21.59
CA LEU A 50 -5.53 5.67 -22.38
C LEU A 50 -6.76 4.84 -21.98
N VAL A 51 -6.63 3.51 -21.88
CA VAL A 51 -7.70 2.62 -21.42
C VAL A 51 -8.17 3.03 -20.02
N ALA A 52 -7.25 3.24 -19.07
CA ALA A 52 -7.60 3.69 -17.73
C ALA A 52 -8.29 5.07 -17.69
N LYS A 53 -8.01 5.95 -18.65
CA LYS A 53 -8.71 7.23 -18.81
C LYS A 53 -10.13 7.02 -19.36
N LEU A 54 -10.28 6.21 -20.41
CA LEU A 54 -11.59 5.86 -21.01
C LEU A 54 -12.51 5.17 -19.98
N GLN A 55 -11.99 4.19 -19.25
CA GLN A 55 -12.74 3.50 -18.19
C GLN A 55 -13.20 4.47 -17.09
N ARG A 56 -12.36 5.41 -16.64
CA ARG A 56 -12.78 6.45 -15.67
C ARG A 56 -13.88 7.37 -16.20
N MET A 57 -13.87 7.69 -17.50
CA MET A 57 -14.92 8.49 -18.13
C MET A 57 -16.25 7.75 -18.25
N GLN A 58 -16.23 6.41 -18.35
CA GLN A 58 -17.42 5.56 -18.43
C GLN A 58 -18.31 5.65 -17.18
N PHE A 59 -17.71 5.87 -16.01
CA PHE A 59 -18.45 5.98 -14.74
C PHE A 59 -19.09 7.36 -14.49
N GLY A 60 -18.92 8.33 -15.41
CA GLY A 60 -19.29 9.73 -15.17
C GLY A 60 -20.41 10.32 -16.02
N LYS A 61 -20.87 9.68 -17.11
CA LYS A 61 -21.84 10.27 -18.05
C LYS A 61 -22.99 9.32 -18.41
N SER A 62 -24.22 9.79 -18.23
CA SER A 62 -25.50 9.08 -18.41
C SER A 62 -26.03 9.10 -19.85
N SER A 63 -25.18 8.79 -20.84
CA SER A 63 -25.63 8.61 -22.23
C SER A 63 -25.19 7.22 -22.71
N GLU A 64 -26.16 6.33 -22.89
CA GLU A 64 -25.93 4.93 -23.28
C GLU A 64 -25.14 4.81 -24.60
N LYS A 65 -25.40 5.69 -25.56
CA LYS A 65 -24.67 5.75 -26.85
C LYS A 65 -23.18 6.09 -26.69
N LEU A 66 -22.85 6.98 -25.75
CA LEU A 66 -21.44 7.33 -25.47
C LEU A 66 -20.73 6.18 -24.77
N ARG A 67 -21.44 5.45 -23.89
CA ARG A 67 -20.91 4.27 -23.19
C ARG A 67 -20.54 3.15 -24.15
N GLU A 68 -21.37 2.86 -25.14
CA GLU A 68 -21.10 1.84 -26.15
C GLU A 68 -19.88 2.20 -27.02
N LYS A 69 -19.78 3.45 -27.48
CA LYS A 69 -18.61 3.93 -28.24
C LYS A 69 -17.31 3.83 -27.42
N THR A 70 -17.34 4.21 -26.14
CA THR A 70 -16.18 4.09 -25.26
C THR A 70 -15.81 2.62 -24.99
N GLN A 71 -16.78 1.71 -24.87
CA GLN A 71 -16.50 0.28 -24.73
C GLN A 71 -15.82 -0.30 -25.96
N ARG A 72 -16.26 0.07 -27.16
CA ARG A 72 -15.61 -0.36 -28.41
C ARG A 72 -14.14 0.10 -28.46
N GLN A 73 -13.89 1.37 -28.12
CA GLN A 73 -12.52 1.93 -28.07
C GLN A 73 -11.62 1.27 -27.02
N VAL A 74 -12.19 0.84 -25.89
CA VAL A 74 -11.43 0.10 -24.86
C VAL A 74 -11.05 -1.29 -25.38
N ARG A 75 -11.99 -2.01 -26.00
CA ARG A 75 -11.72 -3.33 -26.58
C ARG A 75 -10.64 -3.29 -27.66
N GLU A 76 -10.75 -2.35 -28.58
CA GLU A 76 -9.75 -2.14 -29.65
C GLU A 76 -8.35 -1.84 -29.07
N ALA A 77 -8.28 -1.00 -28.02
CA ALA A 77 -7.02 -0.71 -27.36
C ALA A 77 -6.46 -1.92 -26.58
N GLU A 78 -7.31 -2.75 -25.98
CA GLU A 78 -6.91 -3.99 -25.31
C GLU A 78 -6.38 -5.03 -26.31
N GLU A 79 -7.05 -5.20 -27.45
CA GLU A 79 -6.59 -6.05 -28.55
C GLU A 79 -5.23 -5.60 -29.09
N ARG A 80 -5.03 -4.28 -29.28
CA ARG A 80 -3.74 -3.74 -29.73
C ARG A 80 -2.63 -3.94 -28.69
N ILE A 81 -2.95 -3.87 -27.40
CA ILE A 81 -1.99 -4.17 -26.33
C ILE A 81 -1.56 -5.64 -26.41
N ASN A 82 -2.51 -6.57 -26.55
CA ASN A 82 -2.21 -8.00 -26.65
C ASN A 82 -1.33 -8.29 -27.87
N ALA A 83 -1.67 -7.76 -29.04
CA ALA A 83 -0.87 -7.93 -30.26
C ALA A 83 0.57 -7.42 -30.09
N LEU A 84 0.76 -6.24 -29.47
CA LEU A 84 2.11 -5.71 -29.22
C LEU A 84 2.88 -6.54 -28.18
N GLN A 85 2.20 -7.18 -27.23
CA GLN A 85 2.82 -8.08 -26.26
C GLN A 85 3.26 -9.39 -26.91
N GLU A 86 2.47 -9.92 -27.86
CA GLU A 86 2.81 -11.09 -28.67
C GLU A 86 3.98 -10.78 -29.62
N GLU A 87 3.94 -9.66 -30.37
CA GLU A 87 5.06 -9.21 -31.20
C GLU A 87 6.35 -9.04 -30.37
N MET A 88 6.25 -8.51 -29.15
CA MET A 88 7.40 -8.38 -28.24
C MET A 88 7.92 -9.75 -27.77
N ALA A 89 7.04 -10.72 -27.52
CA ALA A 89 7.42 -12.08 -27.13
C ALA A 89 8.09 -12.83 -28.29
N GLU A 90 7.60 -12.68 -29.52
CA GLU A 90 8.22 -13.24 -30.72
C GLU A 90 9.62 -12.63 -30.98
N VAL A 91 9.76 -11.32 -30.82
CA VAL A 91 11.03 -10.59 -30.99
C VAL A 91 12.08 -11.01 -29.94
N LEU A 92 11.66 -11.36 -28.74
CA LEU A 92 12.55 -11.86 -27.68
C LEU A 92 12.88 -13.36 -27.84
N GLY A 93 12.18 -14.06 -28.74
CA GLY A 93 12.18 -15.52 -28.84
C GLY A 93 11.55 -16.15 -27.59
N GLU A 94 11.23 -17.44 -27.62
CA GLU A 94 10.96 -18.24 -26.42
C GLU A 94 12.25 -18.40 -25.58
N GLN A 95 12.89 -17.29 -25.22
CA GLN A 95 13.64 -17.25 -23.99
C GLN A 95 12.58 -17.35 -22.91
N HIS A 96 12.33 -18.59 -22.48
CA HIS A 96 12.00 -18.85 -21.10
C HIS A 96 13.06 -18.10 -20.29
N ASP A 97 12.75 -16.84 -19.96
CA ASP A 97 13.30 -16.20 -18.79
C ASP A 97 13.13 -17.29 -17.72
N PRO A 98 14.21 -17.83 -17.13
CA PRO A 98 14.03 -18.64 -15.94
C PRO A 98 13.20 -17.74 -15.05
N VAL A 99 11.98 -18.18 -14.73
CA VAL A 99 11.02 -17.43 -13.94
C VAL A 99 11.80 -17.03 -12.70
N LEU A 100 12.38 -15.82 -12.72
CA LEU A 100 13.00 -15.23 -11.56
C LEU A 100 11.83 -15.24 -10.60
N PRO A 101 11.91 -16.01 -9.49
CA PRO A 101 10.77 -16.17 -8.61
C PRO A 101 10.29 -14.76 -8.35
N GLN A 102 9.11 -14.41 -8.88
CA GLN A 102 8.54 -13.10 -8.66
C GLN A 102 8.59 -12.98 -7.15
N PRO A 103 9.43 -12.10 -6.57
CA PRO A 103 9.87 -12.26 -5.21
C PRO A 103 8.59 -12.35 -4.40
N LEU A 104 8.31 -13.56 -3.89
CA LEU A 104 7.08 -13.89 -3.17
C LEU A 104 6.87 -12.71 -2.27
N ARG A 105 5.89 -11.83 -2.58
CA ARG A 105 5.88 -10.45 -2.04
C ARG A 105 6.25 -10.57 -0.59
N GLN A 106 7.51 -10.28 -0.26
CA GLN A 106 8.00 -10.64 1.06
C GLN A 106 7.10 -9.80 1.92
N SER A 107 6.23 -10.46 2.68
CA SER A 107 5.33 -9.75 3.55
C SER A 107 6.29 -8.94 4.39
N SER A 108 6.31 -7.62 4.17
CA SER A 108 7.31 -6.76 4.77
C SER A 108 7.12 -6.99 6.27
N ALA A 109 8.01 -7.80 6.83
CA ALA A 109 8.05 -8.03 8.24
C ALA A 109 8.23 -6.63 8.80
N ARG A 110 7.28 -6.22 9.64
CA ARG A 110 7.29 -4.86 10.14
C ARG A 110 8.62 -4.70 10.86
N LYS A 111 9.35 -3.65 10.49
CA LYS A 111 10.55 -3.29 11.21
C LYS A 111 10.17 -3.17 12.70
N PRO A 112 10.90 -3.83 13.60
CA PRO A 112 10.65 -3.70 15.04
C PRO A 112 10.77 -2.23 15.44
N LEU A 113 10.04 -1.85 16.49
CA LEU A 113 10.10 -0.47 16.97
C LEU A 113 11.52 -0.18 17.50
N PRO A 114 12.03 1.05 17.32
CA PRO A 114 13.40 1.40 17.73
C PRO A 114 13.65 1.07 19.21
N ALA A 115 14.81 0.46 19.50
CA ALA A 115 15.19 0.10 20.85
C ALA A 115 15.42 1.32 21.76
N SER A 116 15.74 2.48 21.18
CA SER A 116 16.01 3.74 21.87
C SER A 116 14.80 4.40 22.54
N LEU A 117 13.58 3.97 22.21
CA LEU A 117 12.37 4.55 22.81
C LEU A 117 12.10 4.00 24.21
N PRO A 118 11.61 4.83 25.15
CA PRO A 118 11.25 4.37 26.49
C PRO A 118 10.12 3.34 26.41
N ARG A 119 10.30 2.20 27.10
CA ARG A 119 9.31 1.11 27.17
C ARG A 119 8.57 1.13 28.51
N GLU A 120 7.26 0.99 28.48
CA GLU A 120 6.43 0.68 29.65
C GLU A 120 5.79 -0.68 29.47
N THR A 121 6.09 -1.58 30.40
CA THR A 121 5.58 -2.94 30.40
C THR A 121 4.29 -3.01 31.21
N ARG A 122 3.20 -3.43 30.57
CA ARG A 122 1.91 -3.71 31.20
C ARG A 122 1.62 -5.20 31.14
N THR A 123 1.60 -5.84 32.29
CA THR A 123 1.25 -7.26 32.39
C THR A 123 -0.26 -7.40 32.61
N LEU A 124 -0.93 -8.15 31.74
CA LEU A 124 -2.34 -8.49 31.87
C LEU A 124 -2.46 -9.95 32.32
N SER A 125 -2.55 -10.15 33.63
CA SER A 125 -2.85 -11.45 34.22
C SER A 125 -4.31 -11.84 33.95
N PRO A 126 -4.61 -13.12 33.75
CA PRO A 126 -6.00 -13.58 33.72
C PRO A 126 -6.67 -13.34 35.09
N ASP A 127 -7.98 -13.09 35.08
CA ASP A 127 -8.77 -12.89 36.30
C ASP A 127 -8.93 -14.19 37.10
N GLU A 128 -8.84 -15.33 36.42
CA GLU A 128 -8.95 -16.66 37.00
C GLU A 128 -7.61 -17.08 37.63
N THR A 129 -7.62 -17.33 38.94
CA THR A 129 -6.45 -17.83 39.68
C THR A 129 -6.36 -19.36 39.68
N ALA A 130 -7.46 -20.05 39.36
CA ALA A 130 -7.57 -21.51 39.29
C ALA A 130 -8.20 -21.95 37.96
N CYS A 131 -7.95 -23.18 37.54
CA CYS A 131 -8.49 -23.68 36.28
C CYS A 131 -10.03 -23.71 36.28
N PRO A 132 -10.71 -23.10 35.29
CA PRO A 132 -12.17 -23.06 35.22
C PRO A 132 -12.80 -24.44 34.97
N ALA A 133 -12.03 -25.40 34.45
CA ALA A 133 -12.50 -26.75 34.14
C ALA A 133 -12.37 -27.74 35.32
N CYS A 134 -11.31 -27.66 36.11
CA CYS A 134 -10.99 -28.66 37.13
C CYS A 134 -10.54 -28.11 38.49
N GLY A 135 -10.46 -26.79 38.66
CA GLY A 135 -10.00 -26.13 39.89
C GLY A 135 -8.51 -26.35 40.22
N GLY A 136 -7.73 -26.94 39.30
CA GLY A 136 -6.30 -27.18 39.49
C GLY A 136 -5.45 -25.91 39.42
N GLU A 137 -4.24 -26.01 39.97
CA GLU A 137 -3.24 -24.94 39.93
C GLU A 137 -2.77 -24.64 38.50
N LEU A 138 -2.45 -23.37 38.26
CA LEU A 138 -2.06 -22.82 36.99
C LEU A 138 -0.55 -22.52 36.98
N SER A 139 0.17 -23.05 35.99
CA SER A 139 1.59 -22.82 35.77
C SER A 139 1.84 -21.93 34.55
N ALA A 140 2.92 -21.14 34.56
CA ALA A 140 3.24 -20.27 33.42
C ALA A 140 3.84 -21.08 32.26
N LEU A 141 3.15 -21.09 31.12
CA LEU A 141 3.60 -21.78 29.90
C LEU A 141 4.43 -20.87 28.99
N GLY A 142 4.13 -19.57 28.97
CA GLY A 142 4.79 -18.58 28.13
C GLY A 142 4.12 -17.22 28.19
N CYS A 143 4.63 -16.24 27.45
CA CYS A 143 4.06 -14.88 27.40
C CYS A 143 3.86 -14.42 25.96
N ASP A 144 2.65 -13.99 25.61
CA ASP A 144 2.44 -13.24 24.38
C ASP A 144 2.79 -11.77 24.61
N VAL A 145 3.74 -11.26 23.82
CA VAL A 145 4.19 -9.87 23.90
C VAL A 145 3.62 -9.08 22.72
N SER A 146 3.00 -7.94 23.00
CA SER A 146 2.50 -7.01 21.98
C SER A 146 3.03 -5.61 22.22
N GLU A 147 3.75 -5.06 21.24
CA GLU A 147 4.25 -3.69 21.30
C GLU A 147 3.27 -2.72 20.62
N GLN A 148 3.09 -1.54 21.24
CA GLN A 148 2.33 -0.43 20.66
C GLN A 148 3.11 0.88 20.83
N LEU A 149 3.11 1.71 19.79
CA LEU A 149 3.70 3.03 19.82
C LEU A 149 2.64 4.07 20.24
N GLU A 150 2.87 4.72 21.38
CA GLU A 150 2.05 5.81 21.90
C GLU A 150 2.80 7.14 21.89
N LEU A 151 2.03 8.22 21.89
CA LEU A 151 2.50 9.58 22.04
C LEU A 151 1.84 10.15 23.30
N ILE A 152 2.63 10.35 24.35
CA ILE A 152 2.18 10.84 25.67
C ILE A 152 2.96 12.12 25.94
N SER A 153 2.26 13.23 26.18
CA SER A 153 2.89 14.53 26.50
C SER A 153 3.99 14.93 25.50
N SER A 154 3.75 14.74 24.19
CA SER A 154 4.68 15.01 23.08
C SER A 154 5.94 14.12 23.04
N ALA A 155 6.04 13.09 23.87
CA ALA A 155 7.11 12.09 23.83
C ALA A 155 6.60 10.74 23.32
N PHE A 156 7.40 10.10 22.48
CA PHE A 156 7.10 8.74 22.01
C PHE A 156 7.45 7.71 23.07
N LYS A 157 6.52 6.79 23.30
CA LYS A 157 6.68 5.69 24.24
C LYS A 157 6.22 4.39 23.60
N VAL A 158 6.90 3.30 23.90
CA VAL A 158 6.47 1.96 23.50
C VAL A 158 5.78 1.32 24.70
N ILE A 159 4.50 0.96 24.53
CA ILE A 159 3.76 0.18 25.52
C ILE A 159 3.87 -1.29 25.14
N GLU A 160 4.55 -2.06 25.97
CA GLU A 160 4.70 -3.49 25.83
C GLU A 160 3.64 -4.18 26.67
N THR A 161 2.64 -4.79 26.04
CA THR A 161 1.61 -5.56 26.73
C THR A 161 2.03 -7.02 26.80
N ARG A 162 2.28 -7.54 28.01
CA ARG A 162 2.61 -8.95 28.25
C ARG A 162 1.37 -9.69 28.74
N ARG A 163 0.98 -10.73 28.00
CA ARG A 163 -0.16 -11.60 28.33
C ARG A 163 0.38 -12.99 28.65
N PRO A 164 0.70 -13.29 29.93
CA PRO A 164 1.10 -14.63 30.32
C PRO A 164 0.01 -15.64 29.97
N LYS A 165 0.43 -16.76 29.39
CA LYS A 165 -0.37 -17.96 29.17
C LYS A 165 -0.15 -18.85 30.36
N LEU A 166 -1.22 -19.14 31.08
CA LEU A 166 -1.20 -20.06 32.18
C LEU A 166 -1.81 -21.39 31.73
N ALA A 167 -1.19 -22.51 32.06
CA ALA A 167 -1.68 -23.84 31.74
C ALA A 167 -1.94 -24.62 33.04
N CYS A 168 -3.08 -25.32 33.10
CA CYS A 168 -3.40 -26.16 34.23
C CYS A 168 -2.56 -27.44 34.23
N CYS A 169 -1.94 -27.77 35.37
CA CYS A 169 -1.10 -28.96 35.51
C CYS A 169 -1.87 -30.29 35.48
N ARG A 170 -3.21 -30.27 35.59
CA ARG A 170 -4.05 -31.48 35.67
C ARG A 170 -4.78 -31.84 34.38
N CYS A 171 -5.13 -30.85 33.58
CA CYS A 171 -5.99 -31.04 32.40
C CYS A 171 -5.51 -30.27 31.16
N ASP A 172 -4.32 -29.69 31.21
CA ASP A 172 -3.68 -28.91 30.13
C ASP A 172 -4.54 -27.76 29.58
N HIS A 173 -5.55 -27.31 30.32
CA HIS A 173 -6.37 -26.17 29.94
C HIS A 173 -5.58 -24.86 30.02
N ILE A 174 -5.59 -24.07 28.94
CA ILE A 174 -4.83 -22.82 28.83
C ILE A 174 -5.75 -21.63 29.09
N VAL A 175 -5.41 -20.86 30.13
CA VAL A 175 -6.07 -19.61 30.50
C VAL A 175 -5.18 -18.43 30.09
N GLN A 176 -5.78 -17.45 29.42
CA GLN A 176 -5.10 -16.23 29.02
C GLN A 176 -6.06 -15.04 29.08
N ALA A 177 -5.61 -13.91 29.66
CA ALA A 177 -6.37 -12.66 29.66
C ALA A 177 -6.69 -12.23 28.22
N PRO A 178 -7.92 -11.81 27.87
CA PRO A 178 -8.26 -11.39 26.50
C PRO A 178 -7.45 -10.16 26.06
N MET A 179 -7.22 -10.03 24.74
CA MET A 179 -6.49 -8.87 24.22
C MET A 179 -7.37 -7.61 24.34
N PRO A 180 -6.86 -6.48 24.88
CA PRO A 180 -7.63 -5.25 24.93
C PRO A 180 -7.98 -4.77 23.53
N SER A 181 -9.19 -4.21 23.38
CA SER A 181 -9.66 -3.71 22.10
C SER A 181 -8.76 -2.59 21.58
N LYS A 182 -8.29 -2.73 20.34
CA LYS A 182 -7.43 -1.73 19.68
C LYS A 182 -8.27 -0.91 18.69
N PRO A 183 -8.06 0.42 18.59
CA PRO A 183 -8.80 1.26 17.64
C PRO A 183 -8.65 0.83 16.18
N ILE A 184 -7.52 0.22 15.83
CA ILE A 184 -7.26 -0.39 14.52
C ILE A 184 -6.62 -1.75 14.78
N GLU A 185 -7.32 -2.81 14.34
CA GLU A 185 -6.81 -4.17 14.43
C GLU A 185 -5.48 -4.33 13.70
N ARG A 186 -4.56 -5.10 14.32
CA ARG A 186 -3.22 -5.37 13.80
C ARG A 186 -2.37 -4.13 13.58
N SER A 187 -2.75 -2.93 14.03
CA SER A 187 -1.88 -1.74 13.99
C SER A 187 -0.93 -1.70 15.19
N TYR A 188 0.30 -1.23 14.98
CA TYR A 188 1.22 -0.92 16.08
C TYR A 188 0.98 0.49 16.64
N ALA A 189 0.25 1.36 15.94
CA ALA A 189 -0.07 2.70 16.43
C ALA A 189 -1.12 2.62 17.55
N GLY A 190 -0.77 3.13 18.73
CA GLY A 190 -1.67 3.23 19.87
C GLY A 190 -2.71 4.36 19.73
N PRO A 191 -3.72 4.38 20.61
CA PRO A 191 -4.81 5.36 20.58
C PRO A 191 -4.33 6.82 20.64
N GLY A 192 -3.35 7.13 21.50
CA GLY A 192 -2.82 8.49 21.64
C GLY A 192 -2.17 9.01 20.35
N LEU A 193 -1.31 8.18 19.74
CA LEU A 193 -0.69 8.52 18.45
C LEU A 193 -1.72 8.70 17.34
N LEU A 194 -2.72 7.81 17.27
CA LEU A 194 -3.80 7.92 16.29
C LEU A 194 -4.66 9.16 16.47
N ALA A 195 -4.92 9.57 17.71
CA ALA A 195 -5.63 10.82 18.01
C ALA A 195 -4.83 12.01 17.49
N HIS A 196 -3.54 12.09 17.84
CA HIS A 196 -2.69 13.19 17.43
C HIS A 196 -2.52 13.29 15.89
N ILE A 197 -2.32 12.18 15.17
CA ILE A 197 -2.24 12.19 13.69
C ILE A 197 -3.51 12.78 13.05
N VAL A 198 -4.68 12.43 13.60
CA VAL A 198 -5.97 12.90 13.09
C VAL A 198 -6.18 14.37 13.43
N THR A 199 -5.95 14.78 14.67
CA THR A 199 -6.07 16.18 15.11
C THR A 199 -5.10 17.06 14.34
N ALA A 200 -3.83 16.68 14.25
CA ALA A 200 -2.81 17.43 13.52
C ALA A 200 -3.20 17.61 12.04
N LYS A 201 -3.79 16.58 11.42
CA LYS A 201 -4.21 16.67 10.01
C LYS A 201 -5.44 17.53 9.78
N PHE A 202 -6.46 17.36 10.61
CA PHE A 202 -7.79 17.91 10.34
C PHE A 202 -8.10 19.19 11.11
N ALA A 203 -7.53 19.37 12.30
CA ALA A 203 -7.71 20.57 13.12
C ALA A 203 -6.54 21.55 12.96
N GLU A 204 -5.30 21.06 12.95
CA GLU A 204 -4.10 21.92 12.91
C GLU A 204 -3.52 22.10 11.50
N HIS A 205 -4.19 21.55 10.48
CA HIS A 205 -3.79 21.65 9.06
C HIS A 205 -2.34 21.22 8.79
N THR A 206 -1.78 20.33 9.60
CA THR A 206 -0.43 19.79 9.41
C THR A 206 -0.50 18.55 8.51
N PRO A 207 -0.04 18.63 7.25
CA PRO A 207 -0.11 17.49 6.33
C PRO A 207 0.81 16.35 6.77
N HIS A 208 0.48 15.10 6.39
CA HIS A 208 1.22 13.90 6.80
C HIS A 208 2.72 13.93 6.51
N TYR A 209 3.15 14.58 5.41
CA TYR A 209 4.58 14.70 5.13
C TYR A 209 5.31 15.49 6.22
N ARG A 210 4.71 16.61 6.67
CA ARG A 210 5.26 17.47 7.71
C ARG A 210 5.22 16.75 9.06
N GLN A 211 4.15 16.00 9.35
CA GLN A 211 4.08 15.16 10.56
C GLN A 211 5.20 14.11 10.56
N SER A 212 5.42 13.43 9.43
CA SER A 212 6.48 12.41 9.26
C SER A 212 7.88 13.00 9.54
N GLU A 213 8.17 14.20 9.03
CA GLU A 213 9.42 14.92 9.31
C GLU A 213 9.55 15.29 10.79
N ILE A 214 8.48 15.76 11.45
CA ILE A 214 8.48 16.08 12.88
C ILE A 214 8.80 14.82 13.71
N TYR A 215 8.18 13.68 13.39
CA TYR A 215 8.43 12.44 14.11
C TYR A 215 9.83 11.87 13.87
N SER A 216 10.37 12.05 12.66
CA SER A 216 11.74 11.65 12.34
C SER A 216 12.76 12.40 13.19
N ARG A 217 12.53 13.69 13.49
CA ARG A 217 13.37 14.47 14.42
C ARG A 217 13.33 13.93 15.86
N GLN A 218 12.25 13.25 16.23
CA GLN A 218 12.08 12.59 17.53
C GLN A 218 12.54 11.13 17.51
N GLY A 219 13.23 10.69 16.45
CA GLY A 219 13.76 9.33 16.32
C GLY A 219 12.74 8.29 15.88
N VAL A 220 11.56 8.68 15.39
CA VAL A 220 10.50 7.76 14.96
C VAL A 220 10.18 7.93 13.48
N GLU A 221 10.50 6.91 12.68
CA GLU A 221 10.18 6.89 11.26
C GLU A 221 8.75 6.38 11.01
N LEU A 222 7.82 7.30 10.76
CA LEU A 222 6.44 6.97 10.38
C LEU A 222 6.19 7.34 8.92
N SER A 223 5.97 6.33 8.07
CA SER A 223 5.70 6.56 6.64
C SER A 223 4.36 7.27 6.41
N ARG A 224 4.33 8.14 5.39
CA ARG A 224 3.11 8.84 4.93
C ARG A 224 1.98 7.87 4.59
N ALA A 225 2.33 6.71 4.03
CA ALA A 225 1.39 5.65 3.68
C ALA A 225 0.75 5.01 4.92
N THR A 226 1.53 4.76 5.97
CA THR A 226 1.03 4.24 7.25
C THR A 226 0.08 5.24 7.90
N GLN A 227 0.48 6.50 8.01
CA GLN A 227 -0.37 7.57 8.57
C GLN A 227 -1.68 7.71 7.78
N GLY A 228 -1.59 7.80 6.45
CA GLY A 228 -2.76 7.94 5.59
C GLY A 228 -3.70 6.73 5.62
N ARG A 229 -3.19 5.52 5.83
CA ARG A 229 -3.99 4.30 6.03
C ARG A 229 -4.69 4.34 7.38
N SER A 230 -3.98 4.69 8.45
CA SER A 230 -4.50 4.79 9.81
C SER A 230 -5.62 5.84 9.92
N SER A 231 -5.40 7.03 9.36
CA SER A 231 -6.43 8.09 9.34
C SER A 231 -7.66 7.68 8.54
N ARG A 232 -7.50 7.00 7.39
CA ARG A 232 -8.64 6.55 6.57
C ARG A 232 -9.45 5.45 7.25
N ARG A 233 -8.81 4.46 7.88
CA ARG A 233 -9.51 3.38 8.58
C ARG A 233 -10.32 3.90 9.77
N ARG A 234 -9.78 4.87 10.53
CA ARG A 234 -10.47 5.46 11.68
C ARG A 234 -11.54 6.47 11.29
N CYS A 235 -11.23 7.36 10.35
CA CYS A 235 -12.14 8.42 9.94
C CYS A 235 -13.25 7.87 9.04
N GLY A 236 -12.95 6.94 8.13
CA GLY A 236 -13.90 6.42 7.14
C GLY A 236 -15.05 5.60 7.71
N SER A 237 -14.86 4.92 8.85
CA SER A 237 -15.92 4.14 9.50
C SER A 237 -16.89 5.02 10.31
N ARG A 238 -16.38 6.07 10.99
CA ARG A 238 -17.21 6.97 11.80
C ARG A 238 -17.85 8.11 11.01
N THR A 239 -17.08 8.84 10.18
CA THR A 239 -17.61 10.01 9.45
C THR A 239 -18.69 9.65 8.43
N ARG A 240 -18.61 8.48 7.76
CA ARG A 240 -19.69 8.08 6.85
C ARG A 240 -21.02 7.87 7.56
N ARG A 241 -21.03 7.30 8.77
CA ARG A 241 -22.26 7.08 9.54
C ARG A 241 -22.81 8.39 10.09
N THR A 242 -21.99 9.25 10.67
CA THR A 242 -22.46 10.54 11.22
C THR A 242 -22.85 11.53 10.12
N VAL A 243 -22.11 11.64 9.02
CA VAL A 243 -22.50 12.52 7.90
C VAL A 243 -23.79 12.02 7.25
N ARG A 244 -23.96 10.70 7.06
CA ARG A 244 -25.20 10.14 6.52
C ARG A 244 -26.37 10.29 7.48
N ALA A 245 -26.18 10.05 8.77
CA ALA A 245 -27.20 10.25 9.80
C ALA A 245 -27.61 11.72 9.90
N PHE A 246 -26.66 12.65 9.88
CA PHE A 246 -26.92 14.09 9.89
C PHE A 246 -27.64 14.55 8.63
N ILE A 247 -27.27 14.05 7.44
CA ILE A 247 -27.99 14.33 6.18
C ILE A 247 -29.44 13.80 6.26
N HIS A 248 -29.67 12.61 6.82
CA HIS A 248 -31.02 12.05 6.95
C HIS A 248 -31.86 12.69 8.07
N SER A 249 -31.24 13.15 9.17
CA SER A 249 -31.96 13.76 10.30
C SER A 249 -32.22 15.25 10.11
N SER A 250 -31.37 15.95 9.36
CA SER A 250 -31.44 17.42 9.19
C SER A 250 -32.17 17.86 7.93
N ILE A 251 -32.33 16.95 6.95
CA ILE A 251 -33.02 17.22 5.69
C ILE A 251 -34.41 16.60 5.77
N SER A 252 -35.29 17.23 6.54
CA SER A 252 -36.73 17.05 6.37
C SER A 252 -37.16 17.64 5.02
N PRO A 253 -38.13 17.05 4.31
CA PRO A 253 -38.64 17.64 3.08
C PRO A 253 -39.27 19.01 3.39
N GLY A 254 -38.56 20.09 3.06
CA GLY A 254 -39.05 21.47 3.24
C GLY A 254 -38.06 22.46 3.85
N THR A 255 -36.93 22.03 4.43
CA THR A 255 -35.99 22.96 5.09
C THR A 255 -35.03 23.61 4.08
N ALA A 256 -35.02 24.95 4.01
CA ALA A 256 -34.07 25.70 3.20
C ALA A 256 -32.66 25.65 3.82
N VAL A 257 -31.75 24.91 3.21
CA VAL A 257 -30.35 24.81 3.65
C VAL A 257 -29.50 25.86 2.94
N SER A 258 -28.91 26.77 3.70
CA SER A 258 -27.92 27.72 3.17
C SER A 258 -26.62 26.99 2.82
N CYS A 259 -26.38 26.77 1.52
CA CYS A 259 -25.22 26.05 1.04
C CYS A 259 -24.06 27.03 0.80
N ARG A 260 -23.21 27.25 1.81
CA ARG A 260 -21.95 28.00 1.62
C ARG A 260 -20.98 27.14 0.79
N ARG A 261 -20.81 27.46 -0.49
CA ARG A 261 -19.77 26.85 -1.33
C ARG A 261 -18.40 27.35 -0.88
N THR A 262 -17.68 26.56 -0.10
CA THR A 262 -16.23 26.70 0.01
C THR A 262 -15.60 26.10 -1.24
N ARG A 263 -14.91 26.92 -2.04
CA ARG A 263 -14.03 26.42 -3.12
C ARG A 263 -12.85 25.73 -2.47
N THR A 264 -12.97 24.44 -2.19
CA THR A 264 -11.78 23.61 -1.96
C THR A 264 -11.14 23.38 -3.32
N GLY A 265 -9.86 23.71 -3.45
CA GLY A 265 -9.05 23.48 -4.65
C GLY A 265 -8.78 22.00 -4.91
N ALA A 266 -9.77 21.13 -4.73
CA ALA A 266 -9.78 19.83 -5.37
C ALA A 266 -10.08 20.10 -6.84
N THR A 267 -9.07 20.00 -7.70
CA THR A 267 -9.19 20.09 -9.15
C THR A 267 -10.02 18.93 -9.67
N THR A 268 -11.34 19.04 -9.53
CA THR A 268 -12.34 18.35 -10.33
C THR A 268 -13.29 19.40 -10.88
N PRO A 269 -13.32 19.63 -12.20
CA PRO A 269 -14.17 20.65 -12.80
C PRO A 269 -15.64 20.23 -12.66
N CYS A 270 -16.36 20.90 -11.78
CA CYS A 270 -17.80 20.72 -11.62
C CYS A 270 -18.52 21.55 -12.70
N THR A 271 -18.72 20.98 -13.88
CA THR A 271 -19.59 21.56 -14.91
C THR A 271 -21.03 21.15 -14.62
N LYS A 272 -21.78 22.03 -13.96
CA LYS A 272 -23.25 22.02 -14.03
C LYS A 272 -23.73 23.44 -14.28
N THR A 273 -23.91 23.74 -15.55
CA THR A 273 -24.68 24.88 -16.06
C THR A 273 -26.15 24.62 -15.70
N ALA A 274 -26.73 25.47 -14.86
CA ALA A 274 -28.16 25.43 -14.57
C ALA A 274 -28.92 26.03 -15.76
N ALA A 275 -29.74 25.23 -16.43
CA ALA A 275 -30.67 25.71 -17.43
C ALA A 275 -31.88 26.36 -16.73
N LEU A 276 -32.04 27.68 -16.89
CA LEU A 276 -33.28 28.38 -16.57
C LEU A 276 -34.39 27.88 -17.50
N ARG A 277 -35.45 27.27 -16.93
CA ARG A 277 -36.72 27.08 -17.63
C ARG A 277 -37.52 28.39 -17.55
N LYS A 278 -37.81 29.00 -18.70
CA LYS A 278 -38.83 30.04 -18.85
C LYS A 278 -40.22 29.40 -18.70
N ARG A 279 -41.10 29.99 -17.89
CA ARG A 279 -42.55 29.74 -17.86
C ARG A 279 -43.20 30.48 -19.05
N PRO A 280 -44.13 29.88 -19.80
CA PRO A 280 -45.03 30.65 -20.66
C PRO A 280 -46.20 31.24 -19.85
N ALA A 281 -46.72 32.35 -20.35
CA ALA A 281 -47.87 33.09 -19.82
C ALA A 281 -49.19 32.39 -20.10
#